data_AF-A0AAV5DI98-F1
#
_entry.id   AF-A0AAV5DI98-F1
#
_cell.length_a   1.000
_cell.length_b   1.000
_cell.length_c   1.000
_cell.angle_alpha   90.00
_cell.angle_beta   90.00
_cell.angle_gamma   90.00
#
_symmetry.space_group_name_H-M   'P 1'
#
loop_
_entity.id
_entity.type
_entity.pdbx_description
1 polymer ?
#
loop_
_entity_poly.entity_id
_entity_poly.type
_entity_poly.pdbx_seq_one_letter_code
_entity_poly.pdbx_strand_id
1 'polypeptide(L)'
;MPLPAAVLLLLLGVFPTEKKALFAVATASNSNNNGNVNYLAVERHCAGTLHRDVCRSTLWSIPDLAQKPLRSVISDVVSRAAAAVRASSSNCSSYLARPRALRVRDRLALADCLELFGHTLAQLGAAAAGLSSESVADVQTVLSAALTNQYTCLDGFSGPSASEDGRVRPFVQGRIYHAAHLVSNSLAMLRRLPSSSSSSSSSSSSSSSSSSSSSSSSSSSPPPPPPPRSSSGSSSAASSSPGRKKMQ
;
A
#
# COMPACT_ATOMS: atom_id res chain seq x y z
N MET A 1 -58.28 34.63 -67.92
CA MET A 1 -57.72 35.81 -67.22
C MET A 1 -56.20 35.63 -67.13
N PRO A 2 -55.40 36.67 -67.33
CA PRO A 2 -54.48 36.77 -68.46
C PRO A 2 -52.96 36.66 -68.13
N LEU A 3 -52.22 36.20 -69.15
CA LEU A 3 -50.91 36.62 -69.70
C LEU A 3 -49.60 36.80 -68.86
N PRO A 4 -48.43 36.73 -69.55
CA PRO A 4 -47.11 36.34 -69.03
C PRO A 4 -46.05 37.47 -69.12
N ALA A 5 -44.81 37.20 -68.69
CA ALA A 5 -43.55 37.78 -69.21
C ALA A 5 -42.37 37.03 -68.56
N ALA A 6 -41.51 36.30 -69.31
CA ALA A 6 -40.32 36.79 -70.02
C ALA A 6 -39.29 37.36 -69.02
N VAL A 7 -38.03 36.91 -68.93
CA VAL A 7 -36.91 37.05 -69.89
C VAL A 7 -35.71 36.32 -69.19
N LEU A 8 -35.17 35.19 -69.67
CA LEU A 8 -34.02 35.02 -70.59
C LEU A 8 -32.77 35.84 -70.16
N LEU A 9 -31.61 35.30 -69.73
CA LEU A 9 -30.58 34.65 -70.56
C LEU A 9 -29.35 34.19 -69.71
N LEU A 10 -28.86 32.99 -70.00
CA LEU A 10 -27.54 32.31 -69.84
C LEU A 10 -26.42 32.89 -68.95
N LEU A 11 -25.70 32.00 -68.24
CA LEU A 11 -24.27 31.73 -68.49
C LEU A 11 -23.84 30.33 -67.99
N LEU A 12 -22.94 29.72 -68.77
CA LEU A 12 -22.36 28.38 -68.64
C LEU A 12 -21.38 28.27 -67.46
N GLY A 13 -21.28 27.08 -66.84
CA GLY A 13 -20.23 26.80 -65.85
C GLY A 13 -20.28 25.37 -65.31
N VAL A 14 -19.80 24.41 -66.10
CA VAL A 14 -19.48 23.06 -65.62
C VAL A 14 -18.25 23.16 -64.70
N PHE A 15 -18.39 22.75 -63.43
CA PHE A 15 -17.26 22.38 -62.59
C PHE A 15 -17.60 21.11 -61.78
N PRO A 16 -16.82 20.01 -61.92
CA PRO A 16 -17.02 18.78 -61.19
C PRO A 16 -16.55 18.93 -59.73
N THR A 17 -17.41 18.60 -58.77
CA THR A 17 -17.04 18.55 -57.35
C THR A 17 -16.39 17.21 -57.03
N GLU A 18 -15.08 17.24 -56.76
CA GLU A 18 -14.36 16.11 -56.18
C GLU A 18 -14.91 15.81 -54.77
N LYS A 19 -15.57 14.66 -54.62
CA LYS A 19 -15.89 14.12 -53.30
C LYS A 19 -14.62 13.54 -52.69
N LYS A 20 -13.87 14.34 -51.94
CA LYS A 20 -12.84 13.81 -51.03
C LYS A 20 -13.54 12.97 -49.97
N ALA A 21 -13.47 11.65 -50.13
CA ALA A 21 -13.81 10.71 -49.08
C ALA A 21 -12.87 10.96 -47.90
N LEU A 22 -13.40 11.54 -46.83
CA LEU A 22 -12.69 11.68 -45.58
C LEU A 22 -12.61 10.30 -44.93
N PHE A 23 -11.49 9.61 -45.13
CA PHE A 23 -11.18 8.41 -44.37
C PHE A 23 -10.93 8.83 -42.92
N ALA A 24 -11.89 8.56 -42.05
CA ALA A 24 -11.66 8.56 -40.61
C ALA A 24 -10.70 7.42 -40.29
N VAL A 25 -9.41 7.76 -40.10
CA VAL A 25 -8.45 6.83 -39.52
C VAL A 25 -8.85 6.63 -38.07
N ALA A 26 -9.48 5.48 -37.78
CA ALA A 26 -9.60 5.01 -36.42
C ALA A 26 -8.19 4.66 -35.92
N THR A 27 -7.60 5.55 -35.12
CA THR A 27 -6.40 5.21 -34.35
C THR A 27 -6.81 4.16 -33.33
N ALA A 28 -6.50 2.90 -33.60
CA ALA A 28 -6.58 1.85 -32.60
C ALA A 28 -5.59 2.19 -31.47
N SER A 29 -6.10 2.70 -30.34
CA SER A 29 -5.29 2.85 -29.14
C SER A 29 -4.76 1.48 -28.72
N ASN A 30 -3.44 1.32 -28.78
CA ASN A 30 -2.72 0.13 -28.38
C ASN A 30 -2.79 -0.03 -26.85
N SER A 31 -3.94 -0.50 -26.34
CA SER A 31 -4.13 -0.80 -24.92
C SER A 31 -3.21 -1.92 -24.42
N ASN A 32 -2.67 -2.74 -25.33
CA ASN A 32 -1.82 -3.88 -24.98
C ASN A 32 -0.42 -3.45 -24.51
N ASN A 33 0.12 -2.36 -25.07
CA ASN A 33 1.39 -1.80 -24.61
C ASN A 33 1.28 -1.16 -23.22
N ASN A 34 0.17 -0.47 -22.91
CA ASN A 34 0.02 0.23 -21.63
C ASN A 34 -0.11 -0.75 -20.44
N GLY A 35 -0.79 -1.88 -20.64
CA GLY A 35 -0.87 -2.95 -19.64
C GLY A 35 0.51 -3.58 -19.34
N ASN A 36 1.31 -3.82 -20.39
CA ASN A 36 2.64 -4.42 -20.25
C ASN A 36 3.64 -3.47 -19.56
N VAL A 37 3.69 -2.18 -19.94
CA VAL A 37 4.61 -1.21 -19.31
C VAL A 37 4.27 -0.97 -17.84
N ASN A 38 2.99 -0.91 -17.48
CA ASN A 38 2.59 -0.80 -16.08
C ASN A 38 2.97 -2.07 -15.31
N TYR A 39 2.80 -3.26 -15.92
CA TYR A 39 3.14 -4.53 -15.26
C TYR A 39 4.62 -4.58 -14.91
N LEU A 40 5.48 -4.24 -15.88
CA LEU A 40 6.92 -4.14 -15.67
C LEU A 40 7.26 -3.07 -14.61
N ALA A 41 6.53 -1.96 -14.57
CA ALA A 41 6.71 -0.93 -13.55
C ALA A 41 6.38 -1.44 -12.14
N VAL A 42 5.26 -2.15 -11.98
CA VAL A 42 4.90 -2.79 -10.71
C VAL A 42 5.97 -3.76 -10.26
N GLU A 43 6.40 -4.67 -11.14
CA GLU A 43 7.41 -5.67 -10.80
C GLU A 43 8.73 -5.03 -10.36
N ARG A 44 9.16 -3.99 -11.09
CA ARG A 44 10.34 -3.19 -10.75
C ARG A 44 10.20 -2.49 -9.39
N HIS A 45 9.08 -1.83 -9.11
CA HIS A 45 8.90 -1.13 -7.84
C HIS A 45 8.77 -2.10 -6.65
N CYS A 46 8.15 -3.26 -6.85
CA CYS A 46 7.98 -4.31 -5.84
C CYS A 46 9.17 -5.27 -5.72
N ALA A 47 10.24 -5.08 -6.50
CA ALA A 47 11.45 -5.87 -6.37
C ALA A 47 12.09 -5.65 -4.98
N GLY A 48 12.41 -6.74 -4.27
CA GLY A 48 13.04 -6.69 -2.94
C GLY A 48 12.13 -6.26 -1.79
N THR A 49 10.80 -6.14 -2.00
CA THR A 49 9.86 -5.91 -0.90
C THR A 49 9.49 -7.22 -0.21
N LEU A 50 9.27 -7.17 1.10
CA LEU A 50 8.87 -8.36 1.88
C LEU A 50 7.42 -8.79 1.57
N HIS A 51 6.53 -7.82 1.32
CA HIS A 51 5.10 -8.06 1.11
C HIS A 51 4.73 -7.79 -0.35
N ARG A 52 5.25 -8.62 -1.26
CA ARG A 52 5.11 -8.46 -2.72
C ARG A 52 3.65 -8.41 -3.17
N ASP A 53 2.76 -9.22 -2.63
CA ASP A 53 1.35 -9.23 -3.04
C ASP A 53 0.62 -7.94 -2.66
N VAL A 54 0.86 -7.43 -1.45
CA VAL A 54 0.36 -6.12 -1.01
C VAL A 54 0.95 -5.01 -1.86
N CYS A 55 2.23 -5.09 -2.21
CA CYS A 55 2.87 -4.13 -3.09
C CYS A 55 2.22 -4.12 -4.48
N ARG A 56 2.10 -5.28 -5.14
CA ARG A 56 1.53 -5.41 -6.49
C ARG A 56 0.11 -4.89 -6.54
N SER A 57 -0.76 -5.36 -5.64
CA SER A 57 -2.16 -4.93 -5.57
C SER A 57 -2.30 -3.43 -5.32
N THR A 58 -1.42 -2.84 -4.49
CA THR A 58 -1.43 -1.41 -4.22
C THR A 58 -1.01 -0.60 -5.45
N LEU A 59 0.12 -0.95 -6.06
CA LEU A 59 0.67 -0.22 -7.21
C LEU A 59 -0.19 -0.36 -8.47
N TRP A 60 -0.95 -1.45 -8.62
CA TRP A 60 -1.91 -1.62 -9.70
C TRP A 60 -3.01 -0.57 -9.75
N SER A 61 -3.32 0.04 -8.62
CA SER A 61 -4.31 1.11 -8.53
C SER A 61 -3.74 2.51 -8.75
N ILE A 62 -2.43 2.63 -9.02
CA ILE A 62 -1.76 3.93 -9.17
C ILE A 62 -1.74 4.32 -10.66
N PRO A 63 -2.34 5.46 -11.04
CA PRO A 63 -2.30 5.94 -12.43
C PRO A 63 -0.88 6.37 -12.81
N ASP A 64 -0.56 6.21 -14.09
CA ASP A 64 0.69 6.65 -14.72
C ASP A 64 1.95 6.12 -14.02
N LEU A 65 1.86 4.92 -13.42
CA LEU A 65 2.92 4.34 -12.62
C LEU A 65 4.23 4.20 -13.40
N ALA A 66 4.15 3.83 -14.68
CA ALA A 66 5.33 3.68 -15.53
C ALA A 66 6.14 4.98 -15.70
N GLN A 67 5.49 6.15 -15.65
CA GLN A 67 6.16 7.46 -15.79
C GLN A 67 6.53 8.11 -14.44
N LYS A 68 6.04 7.59 -13.31
CA LYS A 68 6.25 8.21 -12.00
C LYS A 68 7.68 8.01 -11.48
N PRO A 69 8.33 9.07 -10.95
CA PRO A 69 9.60 8.92 -10.26
C PRO A 69 9.42 8.12 -8.96
N LEU A 70 10.46 7.41 -8.54
CA LEU A 70 10.39 6.51 -7.37
C LEU A 70 9.88 7.23 -6.10
N ARG A 71 10.27 8.50 -5.87
CA ARG A 71 9.77 9.30 -4.74
C ARG A 71 8.25 9.50 -4.78
N SER A 72 7.69 9.78 -5.96
CA SER A 72 6.24 9.91 -6.12
C SER A 72 5.54 8.59 -5.84
N VAL A 73 6.10 7.47 -6.30
CA VAL A 73 5.56 6.14 -6.00
C VAL A 73 5.61 5.83 -4.50
N ILE A 74 6.70 6.15 -3.81
CA ILE A 74 6.79 5.98 -2.35
C ILE A 74 5.75 6.86 -1.65
N SER A 75 5.58 8.12 -2.07
CA SER A 75 4.59 9.04 -1.51
C SER A 75 3.15 8.51 -1.67
N ASP A 76 2.81 7.96 -2.84
CA ASP A 76 1.51 7.30 -3.06
C ASP A 76 1.30 6.12 -2.10
N VAL A 77 2.33 5.29 -1.89
CA VAL A 77 2.24 4.13 -0.99
C VAL A 77 2.15 4.56 0.47
N VAL A 78 2.86 5.62 0.87
CA VAL A 78 2.75 6.24 2.21
C VAL A 78 1.34 6.80 2.43
N SER A 79 0.74 7.44 1.42
CA SER A 79 -0.64 7.92 1.48
C SER A 79 -1.65 6.76 1.65
N ARG A 80 -1.44 5.65 0.92
CA ARG A 80 -2.23 4.42 1.10
C ARG A 80 -2.04 3.81 2.48
N ALA A 81 -0.81 3.83 3.02
CA ALA A 81 -0.53 3.39 4.39
C ALA A 81 -1.29 4.23 5.42
N ALA A 82 -1.31 5.56 5.25
CA ALA A 82 -2.06 6.45 6.12
C ALA A 82 -3.57 6.18 6.06
N ALA A 83 -4.12 5.89 4.87
CA ALA A 83 -5.51 5.46 4.74
C ALA A 83 -5.79 4.13 5.45
N ALA A 84 -4.88 3.16 5.34
CA ALA A 84 -4.99 1.90 6.07
C ALA A 84 -4.93 2.09 7.59
N VAL A 85 -4.07 2.98 8.09
CA VAL A 85 -4.00 3.35 9.52
C VAL A 85 -5.31 3.97 10.00
N ARG A 86 -5.89 4.92 9.25
CA ARG A 86 -7.20 5.50 9.59
C ARG A 86 -8.30 4.45 9.62
N ALA A 87 -8.28 3.49 8.69
CA ALA A 87 -9.22 2.38 8.68
C ALA A 87 -9.03 1.45 9.89
N SER A 88 -7.79 1.17 10.30
CA SER A 88 -7.49 0.41 11.52
C SER A 88 -7.95 1.13 12.79
N SER A 89 -7.72 2.45 12.86
CA SER A 89 -8.18 3.31 13.95
C SER A 89 -9.71 3.27 14.07
N SER A 90 -10.42 3.53 12.98
CA SER A 90 -11.88 3.41 12.92
C SER A 90 -12.36 2.03 13.34
N ASN A 91 -11.67 0.97 12.92
CA ASN A 91 -12.01 -0.40 13.28
C ASN A 91 -11.85 -0.66 14.79
N CYS A 92 -10.79 -0.15 15.42
CA CYS A 92 -10.60 -0.23 16.87
C CYS A 92 -11.66 0.59 17.63
N SER A 93 -11.93 1.83 17.21
CA SER A 93 -12.99 2.66 17.80
C SER A 93 -14.36 1.99 17.69
N SER A 94 -14.67 1.38 16.53
CA SER A 94 -15.92 0.65 16.32
C SER A 94 -16.05 -0.58 17.23
N TYR A 95 -14.93 -1.22 17.57
CA TYR A 95 -14.93 -2.36 18.49
C TYR A 95 -15.14 -1.92 19.94
N LEU A 96 -14.50 -0.82 20.34
CA LEU A 96 -14.67 -0.18 21.65
C LEU A 96 -16.11 0.28 21.91
N ALA A 97 -16.82 0.73 20.86
CA ALA A 97 -18.18 1.24 20.94
C ALA A 97 -19.25 0.14 21.01
N ARG A 98 -18.88 -1.15 20.93
CA ARG A 98 -19.85 -2.25 20.98
C ARG A 98 -20.52 -2.33 22.37
N PRO A 99 -21.81 -2.73 22.44
CA PRO A 99 -22.54 -2.84 23.70
C PRO A 99 -22.05 -3.99 24.60
N ARG A 100 -21.24 -4.91 24.07
CA ARG A 100 -20.69 -6.03 24.84
C ARG A 100 -19.54 -5.54 25.73
N ALA A 101 -19.55 -5.98 26.98
CA ALA A 101 -18.45 -5.71 27.89
C ALA A 101 -17.13 -6.25 27.34
N LEU A 102 -16.12 -5.38 27.29
CA LEU A 102 -14.75 -5.75 26.99
C LEU A 102 -13.99 -5.99 28.28
N ARG A 103 -13.07 -6.95 28.26
CA ARG A 103 -12.11 -7.12 29.34
C ARG A 103 -11.27 -5.85 29.46
N VAL A 104 -10.91 -5.46 30.67
CA VAL A 104 -10.14 -4.25 30.94
C VAL A 104 -8.87 -4.21 30.09
N ARG A 105 -8.14 -5.34 30.01
CA ARG A 105 -6.93 -5.45 29.20
C ARG A 105 -7.17 -5.23 27.71
N ASP A 106 -8.25 -5.79 27.13
CA ASP A 106 -8.57 -5.58 25.72
C ASP A 106 -8.96 -4.13 25.44
N ARG A 107 -9.67 -3.48 26.38
CA ARG A 107 -10.01 -2.05 26.29
C ARG A 107 -8.76 -1.18 26.31
N LEU A 108 -7.82 -1.46 27.22
CA LEU A 108 -6.55 -0.75 27.30
C LEU A 108 -5.74 -0.94 26.02
N ALA A 109 -5.56 -2.18 25.56
CA ALA A 109 -4.84 -2.47 24.31
C ALA A 109 -5.46 -1.75 23.09
N LEU A 110 -6.80 -1.69 22.99
CA LEU A 110 -7.47 -0.92 21.94
C LEU A 110 -7.24 0.59 22.08
N ALA A 111 -7.19 1.14 23.30
CA ALA A 111 -6.89 2.55 23.54
C ALA A 111 -5.43 2.88 23.17
N ASP A 112 -4.48 2.04 23.58
CA ASP A 112 -3.05 2.15 23.22
C ASP A 112 -2.87 2.11 21.71
N CYS A 113 -3.59 1.20 21.01
CA CYS A 113 -3.60 1.17 19.55
C CYS A 113 -4.06 2.49 18.93
N LEU A 114 -5.10 3.14 19.47
CA LEU A 114 -5.59 4.42 18.95
C LEU A 114 -4.55 5.55 19.08
N GLU A 115 -3.82 5.59 20.20
CA GLU A 115 -2.71 6.51 20.41
C GLU A 115 -1.56 6.25 19.44
N LEU A 116 -1.15 4.98 19.31
CA LEU A 116 -0.11 4.54 18.37
C LEU A 116 -0.48 4.86 16.91
N PHE A 117 -1.75 4.72 16.52
CA PHE A 117 -2.20 5.14 15.19
C PHE A 117 -2.11 6.66 15.00
N GLY A 118 -2.39 7.45 16.04
CA GLY A 118 -2.18 8.90 16.01
C GLY A 118 -0.73 9.27 15.73
N HIS A 119 0.22 8.67 16.46
CA HIS A 119 1.66 8.84 16.22
C HIS A 119 2.05 8.39 14.82
N THR A 120 1.54 7.24 14.38
CA THR A 120 1.80 6.69 13.04
C THR A 120 1.34 7.65 11.94
N LEU A 121 0.17 8.27 12.07
CA LEU A 121 -0.33 9.24 11.09
C LEU A 121 0.56 10.49 11.01
N ALA A 122 1.02 11.01 12.16
CA ALA A 122 1.94 12.13 12.19
C ALA A 122 3.28 11.78 11.52
N GLN A 123 3.82 10.59 11.79
CA GLN A 123 5.06 10.08 11.18
C GLN A 123 4.93 9.87 9.67
N LEU A 124 3.79 9.35 9.19
CA LEU A 124 3.53 9.20 7.75
C LEU A 124 3.36 10.57 7.06
N GLY A 125 2.79 11.56 7.74
CA GLY A 125 2.75 12.94 7.27
C GLY A 125 4.15 13.55 7.14
N ALA A 126 4.99 13.36 8.15
CA ALA A 126 6.38 13.78 8.13
C ALA A 126 7.18 13.06 7.02
N ALA A 127 6.94 11.77 6.79
CA ALA A 127 7.53 11.00 5.71
C ALA A 127 7.17 11.58 4.34
N ALA A 128 5.89 11.91 4.12
CA ALA A 128 5.43 12.52 2.86
C ALA A 128 6.08 13.89 2.61
N ALA A 129 6.22 14.72 3.65
CA ALA A 129 6.93 15.99 3.56
C ALA A 129 8.43 15.78 3.28
N GLY A 130 9.08 14.85 3.99
CA GLY A 130 10.50 14.53 3.83
C GLY A 130 10.87 13.98 2.44
N LEU A 131 9.93 13.28 1.79
CA LEU A 131 10.10 12.83 0.40
C LEU A 131 10.16 13.99 -0.60
N SER A 132 9.60 15.16 -0.26
CA SER A 132 9.67 16.37 -1.09
C SER A 132 10.90 17.25 -0.79
N SER A 133 11.50 17.10 0.41
CA SER A 133 12.62 17.92 0.88
C SER A 133 13.98 17.17 0.88
N GLU A 134 14.08 16.07 0.13
CA GLU A 134 15.30 15.26 -0.09
C GLU A 134 15.89 14.53 1.14
N SER A 135 15.28 14.60 2.34
CA SER A 135 15.84 13.94 3.54
C SER A 135 15.46 12.45 3.65
N VAL A 136 16.15 11.59 2.88
CA VAL A 136 15.89 10.14 2.86
C VAL A 136 16.11 9.49 4.23
N ALA A 137 17.11 9.95 5.01
CA ALA A 137 17.41 9.40 6.34
C ALA A 137 16.31 9.69 7.37
N ASP A 138 15.75 10.91 7.36
CA ASP A 138 14.63 11.25 8.24
C ASP A 138 13.38 10.47 7.87
N VAL A 139 13.09 10.36 6.55
CA VAL A 139 11.97 9.55 6.05
C VAL A 139 12.13 8.09 6.48
N GLN A 140 13.34 7.53 6.42
CA GLN A 140 13.60 6.17 6.88
C GLN A 140 13.32 6.01 8.37
N THR A 141 13.75 6.99 9.17
CA THR A 141 13.57 6.98 10.63
C THR A 141 12.10 6.99 10.99
N VAL A 142 11.33 7.94 10.44
CA VAL A 142 9.90 8.06 10.76
C VAL A 142 9.08 6.88 10.22
N LEU A 143 9.41 6.33 9.05
CA LEU A 143 8.75 5.12 8.54
C LEU A 143 9.08 3.87 9.37
N SER A 144 10.29 3.77 9.91
CA SER A 144 10.67 2.68 10.81
C SER A 144 9.89 2.77 12.12
N ALA A 145 9.75 3.97 12.69
CA ALA A 145 8.93 4.20 13.87
C ALA A 145 7.44 3.90 13.61
N ALA A 146 6.91 4.33 12.46
CA ALA A 146 5.55 4.03 12.02
C ALA A 146 5.30 2.51 11.92
N LEU A 147 6.27 1.74 11.42
CA LEU A 147 6.18 0.29 11.34
C LEU A 147 6.16 -0.35 12.74
N THR A 148 7.05 0.09 13.62
CA THR A 148 7.13 -0.39 15.01
C THR A 148 5.81 -0.18 15.75
N ASN A 149 5.20 0.99 15.62
CA ASN A 149 3.91 1.31 16.26
C ASN A 149 2.81 0.30 15.91
N GLN A 150 2.78 -0.21 14.67
CA GLN A 150 1.80 -1.22 14.27
C GLN A 150 2.00 -2.55 14.99
N TYR A 151 3.25 -2.98 15.14
CA TYR A 151 3.56 -4.22 15.84
C TYR A 151 3.37 -4.07 17.35
N THR A 152 3.74 -2.92 17.93
CA THR A 152 3.46 -2.61 19.35
C THR A 152 1.96 -2.67 19.66
N CYS A 153 1.11 -2.13 18.78
CA CYS A 153 -0.35 -2.25 18.93
C CYS A 153 -0.81 -3.71 18.95
N LEU A 154 -0.25 -4.56 18.07
CA LEU A 154 -0.58 -6.00 18.05
C LEU A 154 -0.07 -6.74 19.30
N ASP A 155 1.09 -6.34 19.81
CA ASP A 155 1.70 -6.92 21.00
C ASP A 155 0.91 -6.60 22.28
N GLY A 156 0.16 -5.49 22.30
CA GLY A 156 -0.78 -5.17 23.38
C GLY A 156 -1.84 -6.27 23.63
N PHE A 157 -2.11 -7.10 22.63
CA PHE A 157 -3.02 -8.24 22.73
C PHE A 157 -2.32 -9.59 22.98
N SER A 158 -1.01 -9.61 23.18
CA SER A 158 -0.25 -10.83 23.52
C SER A 158 -0.36 -11.17 25.02
N GLY A 159 -0.24 -12.46 25.37
CA GLY A 159 -0.15 -12.95 26.75
C GLY A 159 -1.18 -14.02 27.13
N PRO A 160 -1.12 -14.54 28.37
CA PRO A 160 -1.94 -15.67 28.84
C PRO A 160 -3.44 -15.39 28.78
N SER A 161 -3.84 -14.12 28.92
CA SER A 161 -5.25 -13.70 28.82
C SER A 161 -5.75 -13.64 27.37
N ALA A 162 -4.91 -13.80 26.35
CA ALA A 162 -5.35 -13.81 24.96
C ALA A 162 -6.20 -15.06 24.62
N SER A 163 -6.11 -16.13 25.41
CA SER A 163 -6.72 -17.44 25.13
C SER A 163 -8.18 -17.60 25.59
N GLU A 164 -8.65 -16.81 26.57
CA GLU A 164 -9.98 -17.07 27.17
C GLU A 164 -11.16 -16.54 26.36
N ASP A 165 -10.98 -15.40 25.68
CA ASP A 165 -12.03 -14.82 24.81
C ASP A 165 -11.54 -14.46 23.42
N GLY A 166 -10.22 -14.32 23.21
CA GLY A 166 -9.48 -14.30 21.94
C GLY A 166 -10.01 -13.48 20.76
N ARG A 167 -11.10 -12.72 20.89
CA ARG A 167 -11.89 -12.21 19.77
C ARG A 167 -11.41 -10.85 19.25
N VAL A 168 -10.77 -10.05 20.10
CA VAL A 168 -10.36 -8.68 19.74
C VAL A 168 -9.21 -8.69 18.74
N ARG A 169 -8.12 -9.39 19.06
CA ARG A 169 -6.93 -9.43 18.19
C ARG A 169 -7.25 -9.97 16.78
N PRO A 170 -7.93 -11.12 16.58
CA PRO A 170 -8.31 -11.60 15.26
C PRO A 170 -9.17 -10.60 14.49
N PHE A 171 -9.99 -9.82 15.19
CA PHE A 171 -10.83 -8.80 14.56
C PHE A 171 -10.01 -7.62 14.02
N VAL A 172 -9.04 -7.11 14.78
CA VAL A 172 -8.27 -5.91 14.40
C VAL A 172 -7.01 -6.22 13.56
N GLN A 173 -6.40 -7.40 13.76
CA GLN A 173 -5.04 -7.67 13.30
C GLN A 173 -4.88 -7.59 11.79
N GLY A 174 -5.89 -8.00 11.01
CA GLY A 174 -5.80 -8.00 9.55
C GLY A 174 -5.57 -6.60 8.97
N ARG A 175 -6.25 -5.58 9.52
CA ARG A 175 -6.09 -4.19 9.07
C ARG A 175 -4.76 -3.61 9.52
N ILE A 176 -4.32 -3.95 10.73
CA ILE A 176 -3.04 -3.49 11.27
C ILE A 176 -1.87 -4.08 10.46
N TYR A 177 -1.91 -5.39 10.17
CA TYR A 177 -0.91 -6.02 9.30
C TYR A 177 -0.91 -5.42 7.90
N HIS A 178 -2.09 -5.14 7.31
CA HIS A 178 -2.14 -4.48 6.01
C HIS A 178 -1.45 -3.11 6.03
N ALA A 179 -1.69 -2.30 7.06
CA ALA A 179 -0.99 -1.03 7.23
C ALA A 179 0.53 -1.23 7.43
N ALA A 180 0.94 -2.18 8.29
CA ALA A 180 2.35 -2.52 8.50
C ALA A 180 3.04 -2.96 7.20
N HIS A 181 2.37 -3.76 6.38
CA HIS A 181 2.90 -4.21 5.08
C HIS A 181 3.12 -3.05 4.11
N LEU A 182 2.21 -2.07 4.08
CA LEU A 182 2.37 -0.86 3.25
C LEU A 182 3.56 0.00 3.73
N VAL A 183 3.72 0.18 5.04
CA VAL A 183 4.87 0.91 5.61
C VAL A 183 6.18 0.18 5.32
N SER A 184 6.22 -1.15 5.53
CA SER A 184 7.37 -2.01 5.21
C SER A 184 7.75 -1.93 3.72
N ASN A 185 6.77 -1.99 2.83
CA ASN A 185 7.00 -1.81 1.40
C ASN A 185 7.54 -0.41 1.06
N SER A 186 7.04 0.64 1.73
CA SER A 186 7.54 2.01 1.58
C SER A 186 9.02 2.11 1.97
N LEU A 187 9.42 1.51 3.10
CA LEU A 187 10.83 1.43 3.54
C LEU A 187 11.71 0.70 2.52
N ALA A 188 11.24 -0.45 2.00
CA ALA A 188 11.99 -1.22 1.01
C ALA A 188 12.22 -0.41 -0.28
N MET A 189 11.21 0.34 -0.74
CA MET A 189 11.34 1.24 -1.89
C MET A 189 12.26 2.43 -1.60
N LEU A 190 12.16 3.02 -0.41
CA LEU A 190 12.97 4.17 0.02
C LEU A 190 14.47 3.87 0.00
N ARG A 191 14.89 2.66 0.42
CA ARG A 191 16.29 2.22 0.43
C ARG A 191 16.98 2.25 -0.93
N ARG A 192 16.23 2.39 -2.02
CA ARG A 192 16.76 2.50 -3.39
C ARG A 192 16.95 3.96 -3.83
N LEU A 193 16.57 4.94 -3.01
CA LEU A 193 16.92 6.33 -3.25
C LEU A 193 18.38 6.57 -2.84
N PRO A 194 19.12 7.44 -3.55
CA PRO A 194 20.45 7.84 -3.14
C PRO A 194 20.38 8.53 -1.77
N SER A 195 21.20 8.08 -0.82
CA SER A 195 21.44 8.84 0.42
C SER A 195 22.43 9.96 0.12
N SER A 196 22.13 11.17 0.55
CA SER A 196 22.99 12.36 0.42
C SER A 196 24.35 12.24 1.12
N SER A 197 24.68 11.08 1.68
CA SER A 197 25.91 10.79 2.41
C SER A 197 26.86 9.79 1.72
N SER A 198 26.56 9.35 0.49
CA SER A 198 27.36 8.33 -0.22
C SER A 198 28.18 8.88 -1.39
N SER A 199 28.97 9.91 -1.10
CA SER A 199 30.12 10.31 -1.92
C SER A 199 31.30 10.69 -1.03
N SER A 200 31.90 9.69 -0.37
CA SER A 200 33.31 9.69 0.06
C SER A 200 33.65 8.37 0.78
N SER A 201 34.29 7.45 0.07
CA SER A 201 35.09 6.39 0.67
C SER A 201 36.54 6.87 0.86
N SER A 202 37.14 6.42 1.97
CA SER A 202 38.57 6.36 2.34
C SER A 202 39.34 7.65 2.65
N SER A 203 39.64 7.89 3.94
CA SER A 203 41.01 7.78 4.50
C SER A 203 41.10 8.18 5.98
N SER A 204 41.95 7.44 6.70
CA SER A 204 42.72 7.79 7.91
C SER A 204 42.04 8.03 9.26
N SER A 205 42.42 7.15 10.18
CA SER A 205 42.45 7.21 11.64
C SER A 205 42.89 8.54 12.25
N SER A 206 42.22 8.94 13.34
CA SER A 206 42.88 9.35 14.58
C SER A 206 41.93 9.27 15.78
N SER A 207 42.48 8.75 16.86
CA SER A 207 41.89 8.57 18.17
C SER A 207 41.64 9.89 18.90
N SER A 208 40.50 10.00 19.59
CA SER A 208 40.42 10.78 20.82
C SER A 208 39.34 10.20 21.73
N SER A 209 39.80 9.85 22.93
CA SER A 209 39.02 9.46 24.09
C SER A 209 38.30 10.67 24.67
N SER A 210 36.99 10.54 24.89
CA SER A 210 36.28 11.33 25.89
C SER A 210 35.16 10.49 26.49
N SER A 211 35.28 10.30 27.80
CA SER A 211 34.29 9.73 28.69
C SER A 211 33.13 10.70 28.87
N SER A 212 31.91 10.24 28.61
CA SER A 212 30.70 10.83 29.20
C SER A 212 29.63 9.74 29.37
N SER A 213 29.03 9.78 30.55
CA SER A 213 28.08 8.85 31.14
C SER A 213 26.85 8.58 30.27
N SER A 214 26.66 7.31 29.89
CA SER A 214 25.45 6.79 29.25
C SER A 214 24.36 6.50 30.28
N SER A 215 23.26 7.24 30.22
CA SER A 215 21.96 6.77 30.65
C SER A 215 21.45 5.73 29.64
N SER A 216 21.36 4.48 30.08
CA SER A 216 20.87 3.36 29.29
C SER A 216 19.39 3.51 28.99
N SER A 217 19.05 3.88 27.76
CA SER A 217 17.75 3.58 27.16
C SER A 217 18.00 2.51 26.09
N SER A 218 17.75 1.27 26.47
CA SER A 218 17.89 0.09 25.63
C SER A 218 16.95 0.21 24.44
N SER A 219 17.49 0.65 23.31
CA SER A 219 16.83 0.65 22.01
C SER A 219 16.88 -0.78 21.49
N SER A 220 16.04 -1.65 22.04
CA SER A 220 15.86 -3.01 21.52
C SER A 220 15.27 -2.89 20.12
N SER A 221 16.07 -3.23 19.10
CA SER A 221 15.56 -3.43 17.75
C SER A 221 14.46 -4.51 17.80
N PRO A 222 13.31 -4.32 17.12
CA PRO A 222 12.27 -5.34 17.12
C PRO A 222 12.80 -6.61 16.40
N PRO A 223 12.48 -7.81 16.93
CA PRO A 223 12.85 -9.06 16.27
C PRO A 223 12.16 -9.18 14.90
N PRO A 224 12.76 -9.93 13.95
CA PRO A 224 12.13 -10.18 12.66
C PRO A 224 10.77 -10.88 12.84
N PRO A 225 9.78 -10.60 11.96
CA PRO A 225 8.49 -11.26 12.03
C PRO A 225 8.65 -12.78 11.88
N PRO A 226 7.85 -13.59 12.60
CA PRO A 226 7.91 -15.03 12.48
C PRO A 226 7.54 -15.48 11.05
N PRO A 227 8.15 -16.56 10.53
CA PRO A 227 7.81 -17.09 9.23
C PRO A 227 6.33 -17.53 9.18
N PRO A 228 5.68 -17.47 8.00
CA PRO A 228 4.31 -17.95 7.85
C PRO A 228 4.24 -19.43 8.24
N ARG A 229 3.33 -19.76 9.15
CA ARG A 229 3.02 -21.15 9.51
C ARG A 229 2.51 -21.87 8.27
N SER A 230 3.28 -22.84 7.79
CA SER A 230 2.83 -23.82 6.80
C SER A 230 1.62 -24.55 7.37
N SER A 231 0.43 -24.25 6.84
CA SER A 231 -0.75 -25.06 7.07
C SER A 231 -0.56 -26.39 6.35
N SER A 232 -0.08 -27.40 7.07
CA SER A 232 -0.21 -28.79 6.67
C SER A 232 -1.70 -29.12 6.62
N GLY A 233 -2.27 -29.05 5.41
CA GLY A 233 -3.60 -29.56 5.14
C GLY A 233 -3.60 -31.07 5.32
N SER A 234 -4.13 -31.54 6.45
CA SER A 234 -4.48 -32.94 6.63
C SER A 234 -5.74 -33.22 5.81
N SER A 235 -5.56 -33.74 4.60
CA SER A 235 -6.64 -34.30 3.79
C SER A 235 -7.22 -35.52 4.51
N SER A 236 -8.29 -35.32 5.29
CA SER A 236 -9.07 -36.44 5.79
C SER A 236 -9.95 -36.96 4.66
N ALA A 237 -9.58 -38.11 4.11
CA ALA A 237 -10.37 -38.84 3.14
C ALA A 237 -11.70 -39.27 3.78
N ALA A 238 -12.81 -38.81 3.19
CA ALA A 238 -14.15 -39.27 3.52
C ALA A 238 -14.35 -40.68 2.92
N SER A 239 -14.23 -41.71 3.76
CA SER A 239 -14.62 -43.08 3.40
C SER A 239 -16.13 -43.19 3.32
N SER A 240 -16.65 -43.28 2.09
CA SER A 240 -18.05 -43.61 1.81
C SER A 240 -18.31 -45.08 2.16
N SER A 241 -19.20 -45.34 3.14
CA SER A 241 -19.73 -46.68 3.41
C SER A 241 -20.92 -46.99 2.46
N PRO A 242 -20.99 -48.17 1.83
CA PRO A 242 -22.18 -48.62 1.12
C PRO A 242 -23.24 -49.18 2.09
N GLY A 243 -24.50 -48.86 1.78
CA GLY A 243 -25.67 -49.15 2.59
C GLY A 243 -25.97 -50.64 2.79
N ARG A 244 -26.42 -50.98 4.00
CA ARG A 244 -27.04 -52.27 4.32
C ARG A 244 -28.46 -52.31 3.74
N LYS A 245 -28.71 -53.28 2.86
CA LYS A 245 -30.05 -53.75 2.50
C LYS A 245 -30.75 -54.26 3.77
N LYS A 246 -31.95 -53.74 4.03
CA LYS A 246 -32.87 -54.22 5.07
C LYS A 246 -33.70 -55.34 4.44
N MET A 247 -33.58 -56.55 4.97
CA MET A 247 -34.58 -57.62 4.77
C MET A 247 -35.70 -57.37 5.78
N GLN A 248 -36.90 -57.10 5.26
CA GLN A 248 -38.21 -57.45 5.81
C GLN A 248 -39.27 -57.06 4.77
#